data_AF-A0AAN1WE43-F1
#
_entry.id   AF-A0AAN1WE43-F1
#
_cell.length_a   1.000
_cell.length_b   1.000
_cell.length_c   1.000
_cell.angle_alpha   90.00
_cell.angle_beta   90.00
_cell.angle_gamma   90.00
#
_symmetry.space_group_name_H-M   'P 1'
#
loop_
_entity.id
_entity.type
_entity.pdbx_description
1 polymer ?
#
loop_
_entity_poly.entity_id
_entity_poly.type
_entity_poly.pdbx_seq_one_letter_code
_entity_poly.pdbx_strand_id
1 'polypeptide(L)'
;MFIYEITLAVLLALFVIGGIASGLFYNLLYVYLLARLVTEGVRLYLAYLHGEFLFENWPWTDVHYWLPNIVRSMFFIVILFFITDRFIAFQFPPSTAAWIKTQMVILTLMSIALLWIPTVRVNWPQAIVMGSGCFVIIFLILINKKTHFDNAITLRNPLHQPALILSAGFSPLYNHHFFFKGQRYAADLIAVEYNRNARKQKELSAFTSFGMPLYAPISGEVVATYFDYPDQEIGTTNAEMPVGNYVVIQVAKAQFLLLAHIKHGSGKVAVGDWVAEGDELAALGNSGNTGEPHLHMQVQNHVDFRQVTQTFPIYFKSEGQTVFSRYKVVLP
;
A
#
# COMPACT_ATOMS: atom_id res chain seq x y z
N MET A 1 6.37 -37.22 -0.94
CA MET A 1 5.47 -36.29 -1.66
C MET A 1 4.84 -35.28 -0.69
N PHE A 2 4.22 -35.75 0.39
CA PHE A 2 3.52 -34.92 1.39
C PHE A 2 4.36 -33.79 2.04
N ILE A 3 5.61 -34.05 2.45
CA ILE A 3 6.45 -33.03 3.12
C ILE A 3 6.71 -31.84 2.20
N TYR A 4 6.97 -32.10 0.92
CA TYR A 4 7.27 -31.07 -0.07
C TYR A 4 6.07 -30.14 -0.32
N GLU A 5 4.87 -30.71 -0.40
CA GLU A 5 3.63 -29.95 -0.59
C GLU A 5 3.25 -29.14 0.65
N ILE A 6 3.48 -29.69 1.84
CA ILE A 6 3.32 -28.97 3.12
C ILE A 6 4.32 -27.81 3.20
N THR A 7 5.60 -28.04 2.86
CA THR A 7 6.60 -26.96 2.84
C THR A 7 6.22 -25.86 1.87
N LEU A 8 5.73 -26.20 0.67
CA LEU A 8 5.29 -25.22 -0.32
C LEU A 8 4.05 -24.44 0.15
N ALA A 9 3.09 -25.10 0.80
CA ALA A 9 1.91 -24.46 1.37
C ALA A 9 2.24 -23.54 2.55
N VAL A 10 3.15 -23.96 3.43
CA VAL A 10 3.66 -23.13 4.54
C VAL A 10 4.41 -21.93 4.00
N LEU A 11 5.25 -22.10 2.98
CA LEU A 11 5.94 -20.99 2.32
C LEU A 11 4.93 -20.05 1.64
N LEU A 12 3.86 -20.56 1.03
CA LEU A 12 2.78 -19.75 0.46
C LEU A 12 1.98 -18.99 1.55
N ALA A 13 1.74 -19.59 2.71
CA ALA A 13 1.08 -18.92 3.83
C ALA A 13 1.97 -17.82 4.43
N LEU A 14 3.27 -18.12 4.63
CA LEU A 14 4.27 -17.13 5.02
C LEU A 14 4.45 -16.04 3.97
N PHE A 15 4.23 -16.36 2.69
CA PHE A 15 4.21 -15.42 1.59
C PHE A 15 3.01 -14.47 1.68
N VAL A 16 1.80 -14.98 1.97
CA VAL A 16 0.62 -14.13 2.21
C VAL A 16 0.80 -13.23 3.43
N ILE A 17 1.37 -13.76 4.53
CA ILE A 17 1.64 -13.00 5.76
C ILE A 17 2.77 -11.97 5.55
N GLY A 18 3.84 -12.37 4.86
CA GLY A 18 5.00 -11.53 4.55
C GLY A 18 4.69 -10.40 3.58
N GLY A 19 3.69 -10.56 2.70
CA GLY A 19 3.21 -9.50 1.80
C GLY A 19 2.68 -8.25 2.53
N ILE A 20 2.38 -8.35 3.83
CA ILE A 20 1.99 -7.23 4.68
C ILE A 20 3.22 -6.48 5.24
N ALA A 21 4.40 -7.13 5.31
CA ALA A 21 5.67 -6.57 5.78
C ALA A 21 6.74 -6.63 4.68
N SER A 22 6.76 -5.59 3.83
CA SER A 22 7.45 -5.57 2.53
C SER A 22 8.90 -6.09 2.53
N GLY A 23 9.73 -5.78 3.52
CA GLY A 23 11.16 -6.16 3.53
C GLY A 23 11.46 -7.66 3.72
N LEU A 24 10.76 -8.34 4.64
CA LEU A 24 11.02 -9.75 4.96
C LEU A 24 10.64 -10.67 3.80
N PHE A 25 9.60 -10.28 3.07
CA PHE A 25 9.06 -11.01 1.93
C PHE A 25 10.08 -11.22 0.80
N TYR A 26 10.86 -10.18 0.47
CA TYR A 26 11.89 -10.27 -0.59
C TYR A 26 12.98 -11.28 -0.26
N ASN A 27 13.45 -11.26 0.99
CA ASN A 27 14.48 -12.17 1.46
C ASN A 27 13.98 -13.63 1.44
N LEU A 28 12.72 -13.84 1.85
CA LEU A 28 12.09 -15.17 1.78
C LEU A 28 11.95 -15.67 0.34
N LEU A 29 11.61 -14.80 -0.61
CA LEU A 29 11.47 -15.17 -2.01
C LEU A 29 12.83 -15.50 -2.66
N TYR A 30 13.89 -14.79 -2.28
CA TYR A 30 15.25 -15.10 -2.70
C TYR A 30 15.74 -16.43 -2.11
N VAL A 31 15.54 -16.66 -0.80
CA VAL A 31 15.85 -17.95 -0.16
C VAL A 31 15.05 -19.08 -0.79
N TYR A 32 13.80 -18.83 -1.17
CA TYR A 32 12.97 -19.78 -1.90
C TYR A 32 13.60 -20.18 -3.24
N LEU A 33 14.13 -19.24 -4.03
CA LEU A 33 14.83 -19.55 -5.29
C LEU A 33 16.05 -20.47 -5.05
N LEU A 34 16.81 -20.24 -3.99
CA LEU A 34 17.96 -21.08 -3.63
C LEU A 34 17.51 -22.49 -3.19
N ALA A 35 16.56 -22.57 -2.27
CA ALA A 35 16.02 -23.85 -1.80
C ALA A 35 15.37 -24.65 -2.94
N ARG A 36 14.77 -23.94 -3.91
CA ARG A 36 14.17 -24.54 -5.09
C ARG A 36 15.18 -25.26 -5.96
N LEU A 37 16.34 -24.64 -6.21
CA LEU A 37 17.39 -25.25 -7.01
C LEU A 37 17.86 -26.58 -6.41
N VAL A 38 18.06 -26.60 -5.08
CA VAL A 38 18.46 -27.82 -4.35
C VAL A 38 17.39 -28.90 -4.44
N THR A 39 16.12 -28.54 -4.16
CA THR A 39 15.02 -29.52 -4.18
C THR A 39 14.77 -30.10 -5.58
N GLU A 40 14.91 -29.32 -6.65
CA GLU A 40 14.81 -29.82 -8.02
C GLU A 40 15.98 -30.71 -8.41
N GLY A 41 17.21 -30.35 -7.99
CA GLY A 41 18.38 -31.21 -8.18
C GLY A 41 18.18 -32.58 -7.52
N VAL A 42 17.69 -32.61 -6.27
CA VAL A 42 17.38 -33.87 -5.56
C VAL A 42 16.26 -34.64 -6.27
N ARG A 43 15.19 -33.96 -6.72
CA ARG A 43 14.10 -34.62 -7.45
C ARG A 43 14.61 -35.30 -8.72
N LEU A 44 15.42 -34.61 -9.51
CA LEU A 44 15.99 -35.12 -10.75
C LEU A 44 16.97 -36.27 -10.48
N TYR A 45 17.76 -36.18 -9.42
CA TYR A 45 18.63 -37.27 -8.99
C TYR A 45 17.84 -38.52 -8.57
N LEU A 46 16.74 -38.34 -7.84
CA LEU A 46 15.85 -39.46 -7.49
C LEU A 46 15.13 -40.04 -8.72
N ALA A 47 14.70 -39.19 -9.66
CA ALA A 47 14.11 -39.64 -10.91
C ALA A 47 15.12 -40.46 -11.75
N TYR A 48 16.39 -40.04 -11.78
CA TYR A 48 17.48 -40.81 -12.38
C TYR A 48 17.61 -42.20 -11.75
N LEU A 49 17.70 -42.26 -10.42
CA LEU A 49 17.86 -43.52 -9.69
C LEU A 49 16.69 -44.49 -9.90
N HIS A 50 15.48 -43.98 -10.14
CA HIS A 50 14.29 -44.78 -10.40
C HIS A 50 14.02 -45.04 -11.89
N GLY A 51 14.88 -44.58 -12.80
CA GLY A 51 14.69 -44.75 -14.26
C GLY A 51 13.50 -43.98 -14.82
N GLU A 52 13.12 -42.86 -14.19
CA GLU A 52 11.93 -42.07 -14.51
C GLU A 52 12.17 -40.99 -15.60
N PHE A 53 13.34 -40.99 -16.26
CA PHE A 53 13.67 -40.03 -17.30
C PHE A 53 13.19 -40.46 -18.69
N LEU A 54 12.54 -39.54 -19.38
CA LEU A 54 12.03 -39.74 -20.73
C LEU A 54 13.00 -39.18 -21.78
N PHE A 55 14.27 -39.59 -21.75
CA PHE A 55 15.26 -39.08 -22.73
C PHE A 55 14.98 -39.56 -24.15
N GLU A 56 14.47 -40.78 -24.32
CA GLU A 56 14.22 -41.38 -25.63
C GLU A 56 12.87 -40.95 -26.24
N ASN A 57 11.90 -40.58 -25.39
CA ASN A 57 10.53 -40.26 -25.79
C ASN A 57 10.08 -38.95 -25.13
N TRP A 58 10.72 -37.87 -25.54
CA TRP A 58 10.36 -36.54 -25.06
C TRP A 58 8.90 -36.23 -25.42
N PRO A 59 8.04 -35.84 -24.46
CA PRO A 59 6.59 -35.82 -24.65
C PRO A 59 6.13 -34.55 -25.39
N TRP A 60 6.71 -34.24 -26.56
CA TRP A 60 6.54 -32.97 -27.28
C TRP A 60 5.08 -32.57 -27.55
N THR A 61 4.19 -33.55 -27.74
CA THR A 61 2.78 -33.33 -28.05
C THR A 61 1.86 -33.41 -26.83
N ASP A 62 2.37 -33.78 -25.66
CA ASP A 62 1.55 -33.94 -24.45
C ASP A 62 1.34 -32.59 -23.75
N VAL A 63 0.18 -32.00 -23.99
CA VAL A 63 -0.23 -30.75 -23.34
C VAL A 63 -0.35 -30.88 -21.83
N HIS A 64 -0.72 -32.05 -21.30
CA HIS A 64 -0.84 -32.29 -19.86
C HIS A 64 0.52 -32.32 -19.18
N TYR A 65 1.58 -32.63 -19.93
CA TYR A 65 2.95 -32.49 -19.48
C TYR A 65 3.44 -31.03 -19.54
N TRP A 66 3.27 -30.35 -20.68
CA TRP A 66 3.86 -29.02 -20.89
C TRP A 66 3.13 -27.88 -20.20
N LEU A 67 1.81 -27.91 -20.13
CA LEU A 67 1.02 -26.80 -19.57
C LEU A 67 1.42 -26.49 -18.10
N PRO A 68 1.55 -27.48 -17.19
CA PRO A 68 2.06 -27.23 -15.85
C PRO A 68 3.47 -26.64 -15.84
N ASN A 69 4.36 -27.09 -16.71
CA ASN A 69 5.73 -26.57 -16.77
C ASN A 69 5.76 -25.11 -17.26
N ILE A 70 4.90 -24.74 -18.21
CA ILE A 70 4.71 -23.36 -18.65
C ILE A 70 4.22 -22.48 -17.50
N VAL A 71 3.16 -22.90 -16.78
CA VAL A 71 2.63 -22.15 -15.62
C VAL A 71 3.71 -21.94 -14.54
N ARG A 72 4.46 -22.99 -14.20
CA ARG A 72 5.56 -22.89 -13.23
C ARG A 72 6.70 -22.00 -13.73
N SER A 73 6.98 -22.00 -15.03
CA SER A 73 8.00 -21.12 -15.63
C SER A 73 7.58 -19.65 -15.57
N MET A 74 6.31 -19.37 -15.87
CA MET A 74 5.73 -18.03 -15.74
C MET A 74 5.84 -17.50 -14.31
N PHE A 75 5.59 -18.35 -13.32
CA PHE A 75 5.76 -17.99 -11.91
C PHE A 75 7.18 -17.54 -11.59
N PHE A 76 8.21 -18.27 -12.04
CA PHE A 76 9.60 -17.88 -11.82
C PHE A 76 9.97 -16.57 -12.52
N ILE A 77 9.45 -16.34 -13.73
CA ILE A 77 9.66 -15.07 -14.46
C ILE A 77 9.00 -13.90 -13.72
N VAL A 78 7.77 -14.09 -13.23
CA VAL A 78 7.04 -13.07 -12.46
C VAL A 78 7.72 -12.77 -11.12
N ILE A 79 8.24 -13.80 -10.44
CA ILE A 79 9.09 -13.63 -9.24
C ILE A 79 10.32 -12.80 -9.57
N LEU A 80 11.06 -13.15 -10.64
CA LEU A 80 12.27 -12.44 -11.02
C LEU A 80 12.00 -10.96 -11.29
N PHE A 81 10.94 -10.66 -12.05
CA PHE A 81 10.52 -9.28 -12.28
C PHE A 81 10.21 -8.57 -10.96
N PHE A 82 9.43 -9.20 -10.08
CA PHE A 82 9.04 -8.63 -8.80
C PHE A 82 10.22 -8.36 -7.86
N ILE A 83 11.13 -9.33 -7.67
CA ILE A 83 12.30 -9.13 -6.80
C ILE A 83 13.27 -8.09 -7.38
N THR A 84 13.38 -8.00 -8.71
CA THR A 84 14.24 -7.02 -9.38
C THR A 84 13.67 -5.60 -9.26
N ASP A 85 12.36 -5.43 -9.48
CA ASP A 85 11.65 -4.15 -9.29
C ASP A 85 11.80 -3.61 -7.86
N ARG A 86 11.84 -4.51 -6.89
CA ARG A 86 11.85 -4.17 -5.46
C ARG A 86 13.24 -4.18 -4.83
N PHE A 87 14.26 -4.55 -5.58
CA PHE A 87 15.63 -4.57 -5.11
C PHE A 87 16.14 -3.15 -4.88
N ILE A 88 16.47 -2.85 -3.63
CA ILE A 88 16.95 -1.54 -3.20
C ILE A 88 18.47 -1.44 -3.45
N ALA A 89 18.85 -1.14 -4.70
CA ALA A 89 20.25 -1.16 -5.13
C ALA A 89 21.16 -0.19 -4.37
N PHE A 90 20.64 0.93 -3.85
CA PHE A 90 21.46 1.95 -3.17
C PHE A 90 22.09 1.47 -1.85
N GLN A 91 21.55 0.39 -1.27
CA GLN A 91 22.08 -0.18 -0.02
C GLN A 91 23.42 -0.90 -0.22
N PHE A 92 23.85 -1.10 -1.46
CA PHE A 92 25.04 -1.85 -1.80
C PHE A 92 25.98 -1.05 -2.70
N PRO A 93 27.30 -1.33 -2.69
CA PRO A 93 28.20 -0.86 -3.72
C PRO A 93 27.67 -1.27 -5.12
N PRO A 94 27.85 -0.43 -6.16
CA PRO A 94 27.30 -0.69 -7.50
C PRO A 94 27.70 -2.06 -8.08
N SER A 95 28.94 -2.50 -7.86
CA SER A 95 29.44 -3.82 -8.29
C SER A 95 28.70 -4.97 -7.59
N THR A 96 28.49 -4.86 -6.28
CA THR A 96 27.75 -5.84 -5.47
C THR A 96 26.27 -5.88 -5.89
N ALA A 97 25.64 -4.73 -6.10
CA ALA A 97 24.26 -4.65 -6.59
C ALA A 97 24.09 -5.32 -7.96
N ALA A 98 25.03 -5.10 -8.88
CA ALA A 98 25.03 -5.74 -10.19
C ALA A 98 25.24 -7.26 -10.08
N TRP A 99 26.18 -7.71 -9.24
CA TRP A 99 26.43 -9.13 -9.00
C TRP A 99 25.18 -9.84 -8.45
N ILE A 100 24.51 -9.25 -7.45
CA ILE A 100 23.26 -9.81 -6.87
C ILE A 100 22.18 -9.96 -7.95
N LYS A 101 21.94 -8.94 -8.77
CA LYS A 101 20.96 -9.00 -9.86
C LYS A 101 21.29 -10.11 -10.87
N THR A 102 22.56 -10.25 -11.24
CA THR A 102 23.01 -11.33 -12.13
C THR A 102 22.74 -12.71 -11.53
N GLN A 103 23.00 -12.91 -10.23
CA GLN A 103 22.70 -14.18 -9.57
C GLN A 103 21.19 -14.49 -9.54
N MET A 104 20.34 -13.48 -9.30
CA MET A 104 18.88 -13.65 -9.35
C MET A 104 18.42 -14.15 -10.72
N VAL A 105 18.96 -13.59 -11.81
CA VAL A 105 18.65 -14.02 -13.18
C VAL A 105 19.13 -15.46 -13.42
N ILE A 106 20.39 -15.78 -13.07
CA ILE A 106 20.96 -17.12 -13.27
C ILE A 106 20.14 -18.18 -12.52
N LEU A 107 19.83 -17.96 -11.24
CA LEU A 107 19.05 -18.91 -10.43
C LEU A 107 17.65 -19.15 -11.00
N THR A 108 17.02 -18.10 -11.55
CA THR A 108 15.71 -18.19 -12.21
C THR A 108 15.81 -19.04 -13.48
N LEU A 109 16.79 -18.75 -14.35
CA LEU A 109 17.00 -19.49 -15.60
C LEU A 109 17.32 -20.96 -15.34
N MET A 110 18.16 -21.25 -14.35
CA MET A 110 18.46 -22.63 -13.93
C MET A 110 17.22 -23.35 -13.43
N SER A 111 16.39 -22.69 -12.60
CA SER A 111 15.15 -23.27 -12.08
C SER A 111 14.18 -23.60 -13.22
N ILE A 112 14.08 -22.75 -14.23
CA ILE A 112 13.27 -23.01 -15.43
C ILE A 112 13.86 -24.16 -16.24
N ALA A 113 15.17 -24.16 -16.53
CA ALA A 113 15.80 -25.22 -17.29
C ALA A 113 15.58 -26.61 -16.68
N LEU A 114 15.70 -26.73 -15.35
CA LEU A 114 15.46 -27.99 -14.64
C LEU A 114 13.99 -28.46 -14.69
N LEU A 115 13.03 -27.54 -14.72
CA LEU A 115 11.60 -27.88 -14.88
C LEU A 115 11.29 -28.54 -16.22
N TRP A 116 12.07 -28.22 -17.26
CA TRP A 116 11.81 -28.69 -18.62
C TRP A 116 12.43 -30.06 -18.90
N ILE A 117 13.20 -30.62 -17.96
CA ILE A 117 13.70 -32.00 -18.05
C ILE A 117 12.53 -32.97 -17.85
N PRO A 118 12.23 -33.86 -18.82
CA PRO A 118 11.04 -34.68 -18.82
C PRO A 118 11.14 -35.85 -17.86
N THR A 119 10.16 -35.93 -16.97
CA THR A 119 9.97 -37.05 -16.04
C THR A 119 8.56 -37.61 -16.18
N VAL A 120 8.35 -38.85 -15.74
CA VAL A 120 7.03 -39.52 -15.82
C VAL A 120 5.97 -38.89 -14.89
N ARG A 121 6.37 -38.01 -13.97
CA ARG A 121 5.50 -37.46 -12.92
C ARG A 121 5.31 -35.96 -13.07
N VAL A 122 4.07 -35.53 -13.24
CA VAL A 122 3.69 -34.12 -13.27
C VAL A 122 3.05 -33.70 -11.94
N ASN A 123 3.67 -32.77 -11.22
CA ASN A 123 3.15 -32.25 -9.94
C ASN A 123 2.09 -31.16 -10.16
N TRP A 124 0.84 -31.56 -10.39
CA TRP A 124 -0.30 -30.66 -10.58
C TRP A 124 -0.61 -29.78 -9.36
N PRO A 125 -0.62 -30.29 -8.10
CA PRO A 125 -0.82 -29.45 -6.92
C PRO A 125 0.15 -28.26 -6.86
N GLN A 126 1.43 -28.49 -7.16
CA GLN A 126 2.42 -27.44 -7.24
C GLN A 126 2.10 -26.41 -8.32
N ALA A 127 1.66 -26.85 -9.51
CA ALA A 127 1.32 -25.94 -10.60
C ALA A 127 0.13 -25.01 -10.22
N ILE A 128 -0.87 -25.56 -9.53
CA ILE A 128 -2.01 -24.77 -9.00
C ILE A 128 -1.51 -23.73 -8.00
N VAL A 129 -0.68 -24.15 -7.02
CA VAL A 129 -0.11 -23.24 -6.01
C VAL A 129 0.69 -22.11 -6.66
N MET A 130 1.54 -22.42 -7.64
CA MET A 130 2.34 -21.43 -8.36
C MET A 130 1.48 -20.51 -9.25
N GLY A 131 0.41 -21.04 -9.85
CA GLY A 131 -0.59 -20.23 -10.57
C GLY A 131 -1.27 -19.21 -9.66
N SER A 132 -1.71 -19.62 -8.47
CA SER A 132 -2.24 -18.70 -7.45
C SER A 132 -1.19 -17.68 -6.99
N GLY A 133 0.06 -18.11 -6.85
CA GLY A 133 1.18 -17.22 -6.54
C GLY A 133 1.41 -16.13 -7.59
N CYS A 134 1.31 -16.45 -8.89
CA CYS A 134 1.38 -15.46 -9.96
C CYS A 134 0.33 -14.35 -9.76
N PHE A 135 -0.91 -14.73 -9.47
CA PHE A 135 -2.00 -13.79 -9.24
C PHE A 135 -1.69 -12.83 -8.08
N VAL A 136 -1.19 -13.36 -6.95
CA VAL A 136 -0.80 -12.54 -5.80
C VAL A 136 0.35 -11.59 -6.15
N ILE A 137 1.39 -12.05 -6.84
CA ILE A 137 2.53 -11.19 -7.21
C ILE A 137 2.10 -10.09 -8.16
N ILE A 138 1.32 -10.42 -9.20
CA ILE A 138 0.79 -9.43 -10.14
C ILE A 138 -0.07 -8.41 -9.39
N PHE A 139 -0.93 -8.85 -8.49
CA PHE A 139 -1.70 -7.97 -7.63
C PHE A 139 -0.80 -7.05 -6.80
N LEU A 140 0.27 -7.58 -6.18
CA LEU A 140 1.26 -6.79 -5.43
C LEU A 140 1.99 -5.78 -6.32
N ILE A 141 2.31 -6.11 -7.57
CA ILE A 141 2.90 -5.17 -8.54
C ILE A 141 1.92 -4.03 -8.82
N LEU A 142 0.67 -4.37 -9.12
CA LEU A 142 -0.36 -3.39 -9.49
C LEU A 142 -0.65 -2.40 -8.35
N ILE A 143 -0.76 -2.88 -7.11
CA ILE A 143 -1.05 -2.00 -5.97
C ILE A 143 0.12 -1.06 -5.62
N ASN A 144 1.35 -1.42 -6.02
CA ASN A 144 2.55 -0.63 -5.75
C ASN A 144 3.04 0.14 -7.00
N LYS A 145 2.32 0.07 -8.12
CA LYS A 145 2.66 0.85 -9.31
C LYS A 145 2.40 2.33 -9.01
N LYS A 146 3.43 3.17 -9.11
CA LYS A 146 3.29 4.61 -8.97
C LYS A 146 2.28 5.10 -10.03
N THR A 147 1.21 5.72 -9.57
CA THR A 147 0.19 6.30 -10.44
C THR A 147 0.41 7.82 -10.49
N HIS A 148 0.56 8.36 -11.69
CA HIS A 148 0.68 9.80 -11.92
C HIS A 148 -0.70 10.39 -12.20
N PHE A 149 -0.99 11.55 -11.64
CA PHE A 149 -2.22 12.30 -11.87
C PHE A 149 -1.87 13.70 -12.33
N ASP A 150 -2.28 14.07 -13.53
CA ASP A 150 -1.99 15.39 -14.10
C ASP A 150 -2.78 16.51 -13.42
N ASN A 151 -3.87 16.15 -12.73
CA ASN A 151 -4.74 17.06 -11.99
C ASN A 151 -4.61 16.92 -10.46
N ALA A 152 -3.49 16.35 -9.97
CA ALA A 152 -3.22 16.29 -8.54
C ALA A 152 -2.95 17.69 -7.97
N ILE A 153 -3.42 17.92 -6.74
CA ILE A 153 -3.10 19.11 -5.97
C ILE A 153 -1.99 18.79 -4.98
N THR A 154 -0.93 19.58 -5.03
CA THR A 154 0.23 19.42 -4.15
C THR A 154 0.06 20.29 -2.91
N LEU A 155 0.04 19.64 -1.74
CA LEU A 155 -0.22 20.23 -0.44
C LEU A 155 0.99 20.06 0.49
N ARG A 156 1.18 20.98 1.44
CA ARG A 156 2.06 20.78 2.59
C ARG A 156 1.36 19.88 3.62
N ASN A 157 2.12 19.19 4.46
CA ASN A 157 1.56 18.42 5.57
C ASN A 157 0.92 19.36 6.62
N PRO A 158 -0.42 19.29 6.87
CA PRO A 158 -1.12 20.17 7.81
C PRO A 158 -0.72 19.99 9.27
N LEU A 159 -0.06 18.89 9.65
CA LEU A 159 0.32 18.64 11.04
C LEU A 159 1.68 19.25 11.40
N HIS A 160 2.45 19.75 10.43
CA HIS A 160 3.83 20.25 10.60
C HIS A 160 4.79 19.30 11.33
N GLN A 161 4.43 18.02 11.43
CA GLN A 161 5.19 16.97 12.09
C GLN A 161 4.96 15.64 11.35
N PRO A 162 5.72 14.57 11.62
CA PRO A 162 5.51 13.28 10.97
C PRO A 162 4.07 12.79 11.18
N ALA A 163 3.42 12.42 10.08
CA ALA A 163 2.05 11.91 10.07
C ALA A 163 2.00 10.47 9.52
N LEU A 164 1.07 9.66 10.02
CA LEU A 164 0.68 8.40 9.40
C LEU A 164 -0.57 8.62 8.58
N ILE A 165 -0.60 8.08 7.36
CA ILE A 165 -1.81 8.00 6.55
C ILE A 165 -2.55 6.72 6.98
N LEU A 166 -3.74 6.87 7.56
CA LEU A 166 -4.61 5.74 7.88
C LEU A 166 -5.33 5.22 6.63
N SER A 167 -5.78 6.13 5.76
CA SER A 167 -6.53 5.81 4.56
C SER A 167 -6.32 6.89 3.51
N ALA A 168 -5.71 6.59 2.36
CA ALA A 168 -5.62 7.51 1.22
C ALA A 168 -5.11 6.80 -0.03
N GLY A 169 -5.27 7.43 -1.21
CA GLY A 169 -4.69 6.98 -2.48
C GLY A 169 -5.69 6.35 -3.45
N PHE A 170 -5.19 5.70 -4.51
CA PHE A 170 -5.95 5.25 -5.69
C PHE A 170 -6.44 3.79 -5.69
N SER A 171 -6.71 3.19 -4.53
CA SER A 171 -7.22 1.82 -4.49
C SER A 171 -8.09 1.57 -3.29
N PRO A 172 -9.16 0.76 -3.42
CA PRO A 172 -9.95 0.33 -2.28
C PRO A 172 -9.15 -0.51 -1.26
N LEU A 173 -7.98 -1.04 -1.65
CA LEU A 173 -7.13 -1.83 -0.75
C LEU A 173 -6.55 -1.02 0.42
N TYR A 174 -6.34 0.28 0.22
CA TYR A 174 -5.68 1.15 1.19
C TYR A 174 -6.37 2.51 1.37
N ASN A 175 -7.46 2.75 0.63
CA ASN A 175 -8.31 3.92 0.80
C ASN A 175 -9.77 3.46 0.89
N HIS A 176 -10.33 3.48 2.10
CA HIS A 176 -11.70 3.05 2.31
C HIS A 176 -12.73 3.98 1.64
N HIS A 177 -12.36 5.25 1.39
CA HIS A 177 -13.19 6.22 0.68
C HIS A 177 -13.31 5.96 -0.83
N PHE A 178 -12.43 5.12 -1.40
CA PHE A 178 -12.27 5.01 -2.86
C PHE A 178 -13.56 4.64 -3.60
N PHE A 179 -14.44 3.88 -2.94
CA PHE A 179 -15.73 3.46 -3.48
C PHE A 179 -16.72 4.62 -3.66
N PHE A 180 -16.57 5.72 -2.91
CA PHE A 180 -17.47 6.87 -2.95
C PHE A 180 -16.87 7.98 -3.82
N LYS A 181 -17.51 8.31 -4.94
CA LYS A 181 -17.00 9.33 -5.89
C LYS A 181 -16.72 10.68 -5.21
N GLY A 182 -17.57 11.09 -4.27
CA GLY A 182 -17.44 12.35 -3.53
C GLY A 182 -16.35 12.37 -2.45
N GLN A 183 -15.66 11.25 -2.22
CA GLN A 183 -14.56 11.14 -1.25
C GLN A 183 -13.38 10.31 -1.79
N ARG A 184 -13.36 9.98 -3.09
CA ARG A 184 -12.48 8.94 -3.66
C ARG A 184 -11.00 9.17 -3.36
N TYR A 185 -10.59 10.43 -3.24
CA TYR A 185 -9.22 10.86 -2.99
C TYR A 185 -9.03 11.52 -1.62
N ALA A 186 -9.97 11.33 -0.70
CA ALA A 186 -9.82 11.75 0.68
C ALA A 186 -8.66 11.01 1.36
N ALA A 187 -8.08 11.69 2.35
CA ALA A 187 -6.96 11.23 3.12
C ALA A 187 -7.20 11.43 4.62
N ASP A 188 -6.97 10.36 5.38
CA ASP A 188 -7.01 10.37 6.84
C ASP A 188 -5.61 10.36 7.42
N LEU A 189 -5.27 11.37 8.22
CA LEU A 189 -3.95 11.54 8.81
C LEU A 189 -4.04 11.52 10.35
N ILE A 190 -3.04 10.89 10.97
CA ILE A 190 -2.81 10.93 12.42
C ILE A 190 -1.35 11.26 12.72
N ALA A 191 -1.06 11.70 13.95
CA ALA A 191 0.31 11.86 14.44
C ALA A 191 1.07 10.51 14.47
N VAL A 192 2.38 10.53 14.17
CA VAL A 192 3.23 9.31 14.21
C VAL A 192 3.45 8.76 15.62
N GLU A 193 3.43 9.62 16.64
CA GLU A 193 3.50 9.21 18.04
C GLU A 193 2.17 8.58 18.49
N TYR A 194 1.71 7.55 17.78
CA TYR A 194 0.46 6.87 18.05
C TYR A 194 0.56 6.01 19.32
N ASN A 195 -0.15 6.42 20.37
CA ASN A 195 -0.32 5.62 21.57
C ASN A 195 -1.20 4.40 21.27
N ARG A 196 -0.58 3.21 21.10
CA ARG A 196 -1.29 1.96 20.81
C ARG A 196 -2.33 1.57 21.87
N ASN A 197 -2.21 2.09 23.09
CA ASN A 197 -3.17 1.84 24.17
C ASN A 197 -4.31 2.87 24.23
N ALA A 198 -4.28 3.95 23.43
CA ALA A 198 -5.30 5.01 23.47
C ALA A 198 -6.72 4.47 23.27
N ARG A 199 -6.90 3.55 22.32
CA ARG A 199 -8.19 2.87 22.07
C ARG A 199 -8.74 2.11 23.29
N LYS A 200 -7.87 1.62 24.18
CA LYS A 200 -8.29 0.94 25.42
C LYS A 200 -8.73 1.93 26.50
N GLN A 201 -8.14 3.12 26.51
CA GLN A 201 -8.45 4.17 27.48
C GLN A 201 -9.79 4.84 27.19
N LYS A 202 -10.23 4.84 25.92
CA LYS A 202 -11.50 5.45 25.46
C LYS A 202 -11.65 6.94 25.78
N GLU A 203 -10.55 7.62 26.09
CA GLU A 203 -10.50 9.06 26.31
C GLU A 203 -9.86 9.75 25.10
N LEU A 204 -10.40 10.91 24.70
CA LEU A 204 -9.88 11.70 23.57
C LEU A 204 -8.43 12.15 23.82
N SER A 205 -8.12 12.59 25.04
CA SER A 205 -6.79 13.01 25.49
C SER A 205 -5.71 11.92 25.40
N ALA A 206 -6.11 10.64 25.33
CA ALA A 206 -5.18 9.53 25.17
C ALA A 206 -4.59 9.43 23.76
N PHE A 207 -5.23 10.08 22.77
CA PHE A 207 -4.81 10.10 21.38
C PHE A 207 -3.93 11.32 21.11
N THR A 208 -2.70 11.08 20.69
CA THR A 208 -1.72 12.14 20.41
C THR A 208 -2.18 13.13 19.34
N SER A 209 -3.04 12.70 18.40
CA SER A 209 -3.62 13.60 17.39
C SER A 209 -4.58 14.63 17.99
N PHE A 210 -5.27 14.32 19.09
CA PHE A 210 -6.32 15.19 19.62
C PHE A 210 -5.73 16.47 20.24
N GLY A 211 -6.24 17.63 19.81
CA GLY A 211 -5.79 18.94 20.26
C GLY A 211 -4.53 19.46 19.57
N MET A 212 -3.96 18.71 18.62
CA MET A 212 -2.83 19.17 17.84
C MET A 212 -3.18 20.35 16.93
N PRO A 213 -2.28 21.33 16.75
CA PRO A 213 -2.52 22.42 15.81
C PRO A 213 -2.64 21.89 14.37
N LEU A 214 -3.58 22.46 13.62
CA LEU A 214 -3.77 22.23 12.19
C LEU A 214 -3.36 23.49 11.43
N TYR A 215 -2.50 23.32 10.44
CA TYR A 215 -1.98 24.40 9.61
C TYR A 215 -2.52 24.31 8.17
N ALA A 216 -2.63 25.45 7.51
CA ALA A 216 -3.06 25.58 6.12
C ALA A 216 -2.09 24.84 5.19
N PRO A 217 -2.54 23.76 4.49
CA PRO A 217 -1.68 23.00 3.58
C PRO A 217 -1.26 23.76 2.33
N ILE A 218 -1.98 24.83 2.00
CA ILE A 218 -1.84 25.63 0.79
C ILE A 218 -2.52 26.98 1.03
N SER A 219 -2.02 28.04 0.40
CA SER A 219 -2.62 29.37 0.49
C SER A 219 -3.97 29.42 -0.25
N GLY A 220 -4.91 30.22 0.26
CA GLY A 220 -6.20 30.45 -0.39
C GLY A 220 -7.18 31.20 0.49
N GLU A 221 -8.39 31.38 -0.01
CA GLU A 221 -9.49 32.03 0.70
C GLU A 221 -10.30 31.00 1.48
N VAL A 222 -10.60 31.28 2.75
CA VAL A 222 -11.52 30.49 3.57
C VAL A 222 -12.95 30.78 3.13
N VAL A 223 -13.62 29.80 2.53
CA VAL A 223 -14.96 29.97 1.93
C VAL A 223 -16.08 29.33 2.75
N ALA A 224 -15.76 28.45 3.70
CA ALA A 224 -16.72 27.92 4.66
C ALA A 224 -16.02 27.41 5.92
N THR A 225 -16.64 27.61 7.08
CA THR A 225 -16.16 27.08 8.36
C THR A 225 -17.31 26.64 9.25
N TYR A 226 -17.04 25.73 10.17
CA TYR A 226 -17.91 25.43 11.30
C TYR A 226 -17.08 24.84 12.45
N PHE A 227 -17.24 25.37 13.67
CA PHE A 227 -16.41 24.97 14.83
C PHE A 227 -17.22 24.61 16.09
N ASP A 228 -18.55 24.72 16.03
CA ASP A 228 -19.41 24.61 17.22
C ASP A 228 -20.01 23.22 17.43
N TYR A 229 -19.64 22.22 16.60
CA TYR A 229 -20.03 20.84 16.83
C TYR A 229 -19.20 20.21 17.95
N PRO A 230 -19.80 19.53 18.95
CA PRO A 230 -19.05 18.84 19.99
C PRO A 230 -18.19 17.69 19.43
N ASP A 231 -17.00 17.49 20.02
CA ASP A 231 -16.20 16.29 19.79
C ASP A 231 -16.96 15.04 20.28
N GLN A 232 -16.90 13.97 19.51
CA GLN A 232 -17.57 12.70 19.80
C GLN A 232 -16.74 11.84 20.75
N GLU A 233 -17.42 10.99 21.51
CA GLU A 233 -16.76 9.94 22.29
C GLU A 233 -16.03 8.93 21.39
N ILE A 234 -15.04 8.24 21.94
CA ILE A 234 -14.28 7.24 21.17
C ILE A 234 -15.19 6.07 20.79
N GLY A 235 -15.22 5.76 19.49
CA GLY A 235 -15.99 4.66 18.92
C GLY A 235 -17.45 4.98 18.58
N THR A 236 -17.93 6.21 18.83
CA THR A 236 -19.22 6.66 18.29
C THR A 236 -19.03 7.26 16.91
N THR A 237 -20.11 7.37 16.13
CA THR A 237 -20.09 7.96 14.80
C THR A 237 -21.40 8.71 14.54
N ASN A 238 -21.36 9.83 13.82
CA ASN A 238 -22.56 10.56 13.41
C ASN A 238 -22.62 10.81 11.90
N ALA A 239 -23.35 9.97 11.18
CA ALA A 239 -23.54 10.08 9.74
C ALA A 239 -24.34 11.31 9.28
N GLU A 240 -25.14 11.94 10.16
CA GLU A 240 -25.90 13.15 9.81
C GLU A 240 -24.97 14.37 9.67
N MET A 241 -23.87 14.39 10.42
CA MET A 241 -22.83 15.43 10.40
C MET A 241 -21.49 14.84 9.95
N PRO A 242 -21.37 14.41 8.68
CA PRO A 242 -20.25 13.58 8.22
C PRO A 242 -18.88 14.23 8.44
N VAL A 243 -18.78 15.54 8.26
CA VAL A 243 -17.52 16.30 8.37
C VAL A 243 -17.29 16.92 9.76
N GLY A 244 -18.30 16.93 10.64
CA GLY A 244 -18.23 17.59 11.95
C GLY A 244 -17.89 19.08 11.84
N ASN A 245 -16.89 19.52 12.60
CA ASN A 245 -16.28 20.84 12.43
C ASN A 245 -15.26 20.82 11.30
N TYR A 246 -15.20 21.91 10.53
CA TYR A 246 -14.38 21.96 9.34
C TYR A 246 -13.93 23.37 8.96
N VAL A 247 -12.92 23.41 8.10
CA VAL A 247 -12.50 24.57 7.30
C VAL A 247 -12.47 24.15 5.83
N VAL A 248 -13.02 24.99 4.96
CA VAL A 248 -12.92 24.85 3.50
C VAL A 248 -12.16 26.04 2.93
N ILE A 249 -11.06 25.74 2.24
CA ILE A 249 -10.21 26.73 1.57
C ILE A 249 -10.40 26.60 0.06
N GLN A 250 -10.69 27.68 -0.66
CA GLN A 250 -10.68 27.67 -2.12
C GLN A 250 -9.24 27.77 -2.62
N VAL A 251 -8.81 26.75 -3.36
CA VAL A 251 -7.41 26.63 -3.82
C VAL A 251 -7.26 26.86 -5.32
N ALA A 252 -8.34 26.69 -6.08
CA ALA A 252 -8.44 27.07 -7.49
C ALA A 252 -9.91 27.18 -7.93
N LYS A 253 -10.15 27.43 -9.22
CA LYS A 253 -11.50 27.44 -9.79
C LYS A 253 -12.15 26.06 -9.63
N ALA A 254 -13.29 26.00 -8.92
CA ALA A 254 -14.02 24.78 -8.63
C ALA A 254 -13.17 23.68 -7.93
N GLN A 255 -12.21 24.10 -7.10
CA GLN A 255 -11.40 23.22 -6.26
C GLN A 255 -11.31 23.79 -4.86
N PHE A 256 -11.80 23.02 -3.90
CA PHE A 256 -11.93 23.40 -2.51
C PHE A 256 -11.25 22.35 -1.65
N LEU A 257 -10.34 22.75 -0.78
CA LEU A 257 -9.70 21.89 0.21
C LEU A 257 -10.55 21.88 1.48
N LEU A 258 -11.12 20.73 1.79
CA LEU A 258 -11.81 20.47 3.06
C LEU A 258 -10.82 19.88 4.08
N LEU A 259 -10.83 20.43 5.28
CA LEU A 259 -10.20 19.91 6.50
C LEU A 259 -11.30 19.68 7.53
N ALA A 260 -11.52 18.45 7.96
CA ALA A 260 -12.68 18.03 8.77
C ALA A 260 -12.26 17.40 10.12
N HIS A 261 -13.26 17.05 10.93
CA HIS A 261 -13.11 16.49 12.28
C HIS A 261 -12.33 17.41 13.23
N ILE A 262 -12.47 18.73 13.05
CA ILE A 262 -11.79 19.75 13.85
C ILE A 262 -12.32 19.76 15.29
N LYS A 263 -11.46 20.11 16.24
CA LYS A 263 -11.82 20.18 17.66
C LYS A 263 -12.84 21.28 17.92
N HIS A 264 -13.82 20.98 18.76
CA HIS A 264 -14.86 21.93 19.15
C HIS A 264 -14.24 23.23 19.71
N GLY A 265 -14.71 24.38 19.22
CA GLY A 265 -14.31 25.71 19.68
C GLY A 265 -12.85 26.08 19.42
N SER A 266 -12.15 25.39 18.51
CA SER A 266 -10.71 25.60 18.26
C SER A 266 -10.37 26.49 17.07
N GLY A 267 -11.35 26.93 16.29
CA GLY A 267 -11.15 27.71 15.07
C GLY A 267 -10.41 29.02 15.30
N LYS A 268 -9.49 29.34 14.39
CA LYS A 268 -8.69 30.59 14.38
C LYS A 268 -8.91 31.46 13.16
N VAL A 269 -9.80 31.04 12.25
CA VAL A 269 -10.09 31.69 10.97
C VAL A 269 -11.59 31.81 10.75
N ALA A 270 -11.99 32.79 9.95
CA ALA A 270 -13.37 33.07 9.55
C ALA A 270 -13.54 33.01 8.02
N VAL A 271 -14.79 32.91 7.57
CA VAL A 271 -15.11 32.99 6.13
C VAL A 271 -14.73 34.37 5.60
N GLY A 272 -14.03 34.40 4.47
CA GLY A 272 -13.46 35.59 3.84
C GLY A 272 -11.99 35.85 4.20
N ASP A 273 -11.43 35.14 5.18
CA ASP A 273 -10.01 35.26 5.50
C ASP A 273 -9.15 34.69 4.37
N TRP A 274 -8.06 35.38 4.05
CA TRP A 274 -6.99 34.83 3.22
C TRP A 274 -5.93 34.20 4.12
N VAL A 275 -5.66 32.91 3.94
CA VAL A 275 -4.62 32.18 4.68
C VAL A 275 -3.43 31.90 3.78
N ALA A 276 -2.22 32.04 4.32
CA ALA A 276 -0.99 31.58 3.70
C ALA A 276 -0.71 30.12 4.08
N GLU A 277 -0.05 29.38 3.20
CA GLU A 277 0.47 28.04 3.52
C GLU A 277 1.31 28.09 4.81
N GLY A 278 0.92 27.30 5.80
CA GLY A 278 1.56 27.24 7.11
C GLY A 278 0.88 28.09 8.20
N ASP A 279 -0.14 28.89 7.88
CA ASP A 279 -0.94 29.59 8.89
C ASP A 279 -1.75 28.59 9.74
N GLU A 280 -1.88 28.86 11.03
CA GLU A 280 -2.65 27.99 11.92
C GLU A 280 -4.16 28.23 11.76
N LEU A 281 -4.91 27.16 11.52
CA LEU A 281 -6.34 27.21 11.23
C LEU A 281 -7.20 26.87 12.44
N ALA A 282 -6.83 25.80 13.17
CA ALA A 282 -7.60 25.25 14.27
C ALA A 282 -6.79 24.16 15.00
N ALA A 283 -7.45 23.33 15.82
CA ALA A 283 -6.87 22.10 16.37
C ALA A 283 -7.62 20.84 15.88
N LEU A 284 -6.91 19.71 15.76
CA LEU A 284 -7.46 18.41 15.37
C LEU A 284 -8.34 17.86 16.49
N GLY A 285 -9.54 17.38 16.14
CA GLY A 285 -10.55 16.93 17.10
C GLY A 285 -11.03 15.51 16.85
N ASN A 286 -12.29 15.28 17.20
CA ASN A 286 -13.04 14.06 16.93
C ASN A 286 -14.52 14.38 16.67
N SER A 287 -14.81 15.50 16.01
CA SER A 287 -16.17 15.93 15.71
C SER A 287 -16.73 15.26 14.45
N GLY A 288 -18.04 14.95 14.41
CA GLY A 288 -18.71 14.39 13.21
C GLY A 288 -18.65 12.87 13.08
N ASN A 289 -18.56 12.34 11.85
CA ASN A 289 -18.58 10.90 11.59
C ASN A 289 -17.20 10.23 11.75
N THR A 290 -16.66 10.26 12.96
CA THR A 290 -15.31 9.76 13.26
C THR A 290 -15.30 8.86 14.48
N GLY A 291 -14.65 7.70 14.38
CA GLY A 291 -14.50 6.76 15.50
C GLY A 291 -13.31 7.05 16.43
N GLU A 292 -12.31 7.80 15.97
CA GLU A 292 -11.15 8.20 16.77
C GLU A 292 -10.47 9.46 16.19
N PRO A 293 -9.74 10.26 17.01
CA PRO A 293 -9.11 11.50 16.55
C PRO A 293 -8.17 11.32 15.34
N HIS A 294 -8.56 11.89 14.22
CA HIS A 294 -7.76 11.97 12.98
C HIS A 294 -8.17 13.21 12.18
N LEU A 295 -7.31 13.62 11.25
CA LEU A 295 -7.64 14.63 10.25
C LEU A 295 -8.18 13.94 8.99
N HIS A 296 -9.44 14.21 8.63
CA HIS A 296 -9.95 13.92 7.29
C HIS A 296 -9.71 15.13 6.40
N MET A 297 -9.12 14.92 5.22
CA MET A 297 -8.94 15.99 4.24
C MET A 297 -9.20 15.52 2.81
N GLN A 298 -9.78 16.40 1.99
CA GLN A 298 -9.96 16.13 0.57
C GLN A 298 -9.98 17.42 -0.25
N VAL A 299 -9.52 17.36 -1.50
CA VAL A 299 -9.81 18.39 -2.48
C VAL A 299 -11.06 17.98 -3.25
N GLN A 300 -12.08 18.84 -3.26
CA GLN A 300 -13.41 18.57 -3.77
C GLN A 300 -13.87 19.64 -4.77
N ASN A 301 -14.82 19.28 -5.63
CA ASN A 301 -15.32 20.18 -6.68
C ASN A 301 -16.43 21.15 -6.26
N HIS A 302 -16.86 21.10 -5.01
CA HIS A 302 -17.94 21.93 -4.47
C HIS A 302 -17.65 22.35 -3.03
N VAL A 303 -18.14 23.50 -2.57
CA VAL A 303 -17.91 23.99 -1.19
C VAL A 303 -18.69 23.17 -0.16
N ASP A 304 -19.95 22.86 -0.43
CA ASP A 304 -20.80 21.99 0.39
C ASP A 304 -20.45 20.51 0.13
N PHE A 305 -19.98 19.83 1.18
CA PHE A 305 -19.61 18.42 1.17
C PHE A 305 -20.72 17.50 0.63
N ARG A 306 -22.00 17.80 0.92
CA ARG A 306 -23.13 16.97 0.47
C ARG A 306 -23.38 17.04 -1.04
N GLN A 307 -22.86 18.08 -1.69
CA GLN A 307 -23.00 18.30 -3.13
C GLN A 307 -21.75 17.88 -3.92
N VAL A 308 -20.74 17.34 -3.24
CA VAL A 308 -19.50 16.90 -3.90
C VAL A 308 -19.78 15.68 -4.77
N THR A 309 -19.49 15.83 -6.06
CA THR A 309 -19.62 14.76 -7.05
C THR A 309 -18.27 14.19 -7.48
N GLN A 310 -17.19 14.93 -7.21
CA GLN A 310 -15.83 14.57 -7.59
C GLN A 310 -14.82 15.13 -6.59
N THR A 311 -13.81 14.32 -6.27
CA THR A 311 -12.59 14.75 -5.57
C THR A 311 -11.38 14.69 -6.49
N PHE A 312 -10.29 15.35 -6.09
CA PHE A 312 -9.03 15.42 -6.82
C PHE A 312 -7.91 14.72 -6.04
N PRO A 313 -6.96 14.05 -6.73
CA PRO A 313 -5.82 13.43 -6.09
C PRO A 313 -4.97 14.45 -5.33
N ILE A 314 -4.38 14.02 -4.20
CA ILE A 314 -3.51 14.86 -3.37
C ILE A 314 -2.08 14.30 -3.43
N TYR A 315 -1.13 15.20 -3.65
CA TYR A 315 0.29 14.95 -3.42
C TYR A 315 0.76 15.78 -2.22
N PHE A 316 1.75 15.27 -1.50
CA PHE A 316 2.40 16.01 -0.43
C PHE A 316 3.77 16.52 -0.91
N LYS A 317 4.08 17.78 -0.60
CA LYS A 317 5.42 18.35 -0.82
C LYS A 317 6.45 17.53 -0.04
N SER A 318 7.56 17.20 -0.70
CA SER A 318 8.74 16.56 -0.09
C SER A 318 9.97 17.25 -0.66
N GLU A 319 10.90 17.69 0.18
CA GLU A 319 12.21 18.13 -0.29
C GLU A 319 13.02 16.90 -0.72
N GLY A 320 12.94 16.55 -2.00
CA GLY A 320 13.88 15.62 -2.64
C GLY A 320 13.28 14.36 -3.28
N GLN A 321 12.08 13.88 -2.91
CA GLN A 321 11.32 12.87 -3.69
C GLN A 321 9.96 12.56 -3.05
N THR A 322 8.85 12.73 -3.79
CA THR A 322 7.52 12.27 -3.37
C THR A 322 7.50 10.74 -3.27
N VAL A 323 7.49 10.20 -2.06
CA VAL A 323 7.31 8.75 -1.82
C VAL A 323 6.03 8.53 -1.01
N PHE A 324 5.01 7.99 -1.68
CA PHE A 324 3.85 7.43 -1.01
C PHE A 324 4.31 6.16 -0.26
N SER A 325 4.47 6.24 1.06
CA SER A 325 4.78 5.08 1.91
C SER A 325 3.57 4.78 2.79
N ARG A 326 3.06 3.55 2.67
CA ARG A 326 1.91 2.97 3.40
C ARG A 326 1.98 3.11 4.94
N TYR A 327 3.13 3.49 5.49
CA TYR A 327 3.37 3.49 6.92
C TYR A 327 4.02 4.75 7.48
N LYS A 328 4.36 5.74 6.65
CA LYS A 328 4.87 7.05 7.10
C LYS A 328 4.69 8.06 5.97
N VAL A 329 4.06 9.20 6.25
CA VAL A 329 4.48 10.44 5.60
C VAL A 329 5.85 10.73 6.22
N VAL A 330 6.92 10.27 5.58
CA VAL A 330 8.25 10.79 5.90
C VAL A 330 8.31 12.17 5.28
N LEU A 331 7.83 13.12 6.10
CA LEU A 331 8.44 14.39 6.48
C LEU A 331 9.41 15.10 5.50
N PRO A 332 9.46 16.45 5.53
CA PRO A 332 10.74 17.14 5.75
C PRO A 332 11.36 16.78 7.10
#